data_AF-A0A9D6UJ22-F1
#
_entry.id   AF-A0A9D6UJ22-F1
#
_cell.length_a   1.000
_cell.length_b   1.000
_cell.length_c   1.000
_cell.angle_alpha   90.00
_cell.angle_beta   90.00
_cell.angle_gamma   90.00
#
_symmetry.space_group_name_H-M   'P 1'
#
loop_
_entity.id
_entity.type
_entity.pdbx_description
1 polymer ?
#
loop_
_entity_poly.entity_id
_entity_poly.type
_entity_poly.pdbx_seq_one_letter_code
_entity_poly.pdbx_strand_id
1 'polypeptide(L)' 'GDYFYPAGMKGRKKLKEFLIDHKIPRADRDKIPILIDKNNDILWIMGLRMDERFRAKEDTKRRLVVRIV' A
#
# COMPACT_ATOMS: atom_id res chain seq x y z
N GLY A 1 -10.33 -8.75 -6.57
CA GLY A 1 -10.35 -7.62 -5.61
C GLY A 1 -9.02 -7.61 -4.93
N ASP A 2 -8.45 -6.44 -4.71
CA ASP A 2 -7.01 -6.32 -4.43
C ASP A 2 -6.70 -6.48 -2.95
N TYR A 3 -5.56 -7.11 -2.67
CA TYR A 3 -5.08 -7.37 -1.31
C TYR A 3 -3.63 -6.94 -1.17
N PHE A 4 -3.27 -6.62 0.06
CA PHE A 4 -1.91 -6.30 0.46
C PHE A 4 -1.69 -6.69 1.92
N TYR A 5 -0.46 -6.65 2.40
CA TYR A 5 -0.07 -6.96 3.78
C TYR A 5 0.29 -5.66 4.49
N PRO A 6 -0.65 -4.95 5.13
CA PRO A 6 -0.40 -3.59 5.60
C PRO A 6 0.68 -3.58 6.67
N ALA A 7 1.66 -2.69 6.53
CA ALA A 7 2.76 -2.57 7.49
C ALA A 7 2.26 -2.36 8.92
N GLY A 8 2.78 -3.15 9.86
CA GLY A 8 2.36 -3.16 11.27
C GLY A 8 1.01 -3.85 11.56
N MET A 9 0.37 -4.49 10.58
CA MET A 9 -0.83 -5.31 10.76
C MET A 9 -0.55 -6.80 10.54
N LYS A 10 -1.33 -7.66 11.18
CA LYS A 10 -1.23 -9.12 10.98
C LYS A 10 -2.01 -9.54 9.73
N GLY A 11 -1.33 -10.24 8.83
CA GLY A 11 -1.94 -10.87 7.65
C GLY A 11 -2.24 -9.90 6.51
N ARG A 12 -2.97 -10.42 5.51
CA ARG A 12 -3.41 -9.64 4.34
C ARG A 12 -4.76 -8.97 4.59
N LYS A 13 -5.00 -7.84 3.93
CA LYS A 13 -6.25 -7.08 3.99
C LYS A 13 -6.69 -6.68 2.59
N LYS A 14 -8.01 -6.64 2.34
CA LYS A 14 -8.54 -6.07 1.09
C LYS A 14 -8.28 -4.58 1.06
N LEU A 15 -7.85 -4.05 -0.08
CA LEU A 15 -7.73 -2.61 -0.33
C LEU A 15 -9.05 -1.89 0.00
N LYS A 16 -10.18 -2.42 -0.48
CA LYS A 16 -11.51 -1.86 -0.21
C LYS A 16 -11.82 -1.76 1.29
N GLU A 17 -11.54 -2.82 2.05
CA GLU A 17 -11.77 -2.84 3.50
C GLU A 17 -10.83 -1.86 4.22
N PHE A 18 -9.56 -1.81 3.82
CA PHE A 18 -8.59 -0.85 4.34
C PHE A 18 -9.04 0.61 4.14
N LEU A 19 -9.53 0.97 2.95
CA LEU A 19 -10.04 2.32 2.68
C LEU A 19 -11.33 2.64 3.45
N ILE A 20 -12.19 1.64 3.71
CA ILE A 20 -13.38 1.80 4.55
C ILE A 20 -12.97 2.10 6.00
N ASP A 21 -12.02 1.33 6.54
CA ASP A 21 -11.58 1.49 7.92
C ASP A 21 -10.89 2.83 8.17
N HIS A 22 -10.22 3.36 7.14
CA HIS A 22 -9.64 4.71 7.16
C HIS A 22 -10.67 5.81 6.84
N LYS A 23 -11.95 5.46 6.76
CA LYS A 23 -13.08 6.38 6.51
C LYS A 23 -12.91 7.21 5.23
N ILE A 24 -12.26 6.65 4.21
CA ILE A 24 -12.07 7.32 2.93
C ILE A 24 -13.39 7.31 2.16
N PRO A 25 -13.96 8.49 1.81
CA PRO A 25 -15.18 8.60 1.03
C PRO A 25 -15.03 7.91 -0.32
N ARG A 26 -16.08 7.24 -0.81
CA ARG A 26 -16.03 6.48 -2.07
C ARG A 26 -15.58 7.35 -3.25
N ALA A 27 -16.01 8.60 -3.31
CA ALA A 27 -15.67 9.57 -4.37
C ALA A 27 -14.18 9.96 -4.40
N ASP A 28 -13.44 9.71 -3.32
CA ASP A 28 -12.01 10.05 -3.24
C ASP A 28 -11.10 8.84 -3.42
N ARG A 29 -11.64 7.62 -3.38
CA ARG A 29 -10.82 6.39 -3.44
C ARG A 29 -10.05 6.26 -4.75
N ASP A 30 -10.68 6.64 -5.86
CA ASP A 30 -10.07 6.56 -7.19
C ASP A 30 -8.99 7.63 -7.40
N LYS A 31 -8.89 8.62 -6.49
CA LYS A 31 -7.84 9.65 -6.51
C LYS A 31 -6.58 9.22 -5.77
N ILE A 32 -6.62 8.11 -5.02
CA ILE A 32 -5.48 7.63 -4.22
C ILE A 32 -4.56 6.82 -5.13
N PRO A 33 -3.30 7.25 -5.36
CA PRO A 33 -2.39 6.50 -6.18
C PRO A 33 -1.95 5.22 -5.47
N ILE A 34 -1.86 4.13 -6.24
CA ILE A 34 -1.41 2.83 -5.75
C ILE A 34 -0.17 2.44 -6.54
N LEU A 35 0.93 2.21 -5.82
CA LEU A 35 2.15 1.69 -6.40
C LEU A 35 2.06 0.17 -6.46
N ILE A 36 2.19 -0.37 -7.67
CA ILE A 36 2.15 -1.82 -7.96
C ILE A 36 3.41 -2.28 -8.69
N ASP A 37 3.73 -3.56 -8.61
CA ASP A 37 4.78 -4.17 -9.43
C ASP A 37 4.21 -4.73 -10.74
N LYS A 38 5.07 -5.37 -11.52
CA LYS A 38 4.70 -6.03 -12.78
C LYS A 38 3.70 -7.20 -12.61
N ASN A 39 3.56 -7.74 -11.40
CA ASN A 39 2.65 -8.84 -11.09
C ASN A 39 1.32 -8.34 -10.52
N ASN A 40 1.12 -7.02 -10.43
CA ASN A 40 0.01 -6.36 -9.75
C ASN A 40 -0.03 -6.58 -8.22
N ASP A 41 1.10 -6.91 -7.59
CA ASP A 41 1.20 -6.84 -6.13
C ASP A 41 1.17 -5.37 -5.70
N ILE A 42 0.38 -5.04 -4.68
CA ILE A 42 0.38 -3.71 -4.07
C ILE A 42 1.63 -3.54 -3.19
N LEU A 43 2.44 -2.52 -3.48
CA LEU A 43 3.62 -2.14 -2.69
C LEU A 43 3.28 -1.04 -1.70
N TRP A 44 2.48 -0.07 -2.15
CA TRP A 44 2.17 1.11 -1.34
C TRP A 44 0.85 1.74 -1.78
N ILE A 45 -0.08 1.88 -0.84
CA ILE A 45 -1.20 2.81 -0.96
C ILE A 45 -0.66 4.18 -0.58
N MET A 46 -0.36 5.00 -1.58
CA MET A 46 0.46 6.18 -1.41
C MET A 46 -0.20 7.19 -0.47
N GLY A 47 0.58 7.74 0.48
CA GLY A 47 0.06 8.63 1.53
C GLY A 47 -0.68 7.92 2.68
N LEU A 48 -0.90 6.59 2.62
CA LEU A 48 -1.62 5.84 3.64
C LEU A 48 -0.78 4.72 4.27
N ARG A 49 -0.42 3.67 3.51
CA ARG A 49 0.24 2.48 4.09
C ARG A 49 0.99 1.65 3.05
N MET A 50 2.23 1.29 3.38
CA MET A 50 3.04 0.33 2.62
C MET A 50 2.65 -1.12 2.92
N ASP A 51 2.92 -2.01 1.95
CA ASP A 51 2.93 -3.45 2.16
C ASP A 51 4.22 -3.88 2.88
N GLU A 52 4.09 -4.63 3.97
CA GLU A 52 5.18 -5.08 4.83
C GLU A 52 6.21 -5.95 4.08
N ARG A 53 5.78 -6.70 3.06
CA ARG A 53 6.67 -7.57 2.26
C ARG A 53 7.71 -6.77 1.47
N PHE A 54 7.40 -5.53 1.12
CA PHE A 54 8.23 -4.66 0.29
C PHE A 54 8.89 -3.52 1.07
N ARG A 55 8.65 -3.44 2.38
CA ARG A 55 9.23 -2.43 3.25
C ARG A 55 10.75 -2.64 3.36
N ALA A 56 11.51 -1.56 3.17
CA ALA A 56 12.95 -1.60 3.39
C ALA A 56 13.28 -1.88 4.88
N LYS A 57 14.16 -2.84 5.10
CA LYS A 57 14.70 -3.29 6.40
C LYS A 57 16.15 -2.83 6.56
N GLU A 58 16.73 -3.06 7.73
CA GLU A 58 18.11 -2.68 8.04
C GLU A 58 19.14 -3.28 7.08
N ASP A 59 18.93 -4.52 6.65
CA ASP A 59 19.78 -5.29 5.73
C ASP A 59 19.53 -4.96 4.24
N THR A 60 18.59 -4.08 3.93
CA THR A 60 18.23 -3.76 2.54
C THR A 60 19.35 -3.00 1.83
N LYS A 61 19.99 -3.68 0.86
CA LYS A 61 21.14 -3.20 0.07
C LYS A 61 20.81 -2.04 -0.89
N ARG A 62 19.61 -2.05 -1.47
CA ARG A 62 19.15 -1.05 -2.45
C ARG A 62 17.73 -0.64 -2.13
N ARG A 63 17.46 0.66 -2.20
CA ARG A 63 16.16 1.24 -1.86
C ARG A 63 15.66 2.06 -3.04
N LEU A 64 14.38 1.92 -3.35
CA LEU A 64 13.66 2.80 -4.27
C LEU A 64 12.98 3.89 -3.44
N VAL A 65 13.17 5.15 -3.82
CA VAL A 65 12.51 6.29 -3.20
C VAL A 65 11.47 6.82 -4.18
N VAL A 66 10.21 6.86 -3.74
CA VAL A 66 9.08 7.40 -4.49
C VAL A 66 8.47 8.54 -3.69
N ARG A 67 8.20 9.67 -4.34
CA ARG A 67 7.52 10.82 -3.75
C ARG A 67 6.36 11.23 -4.65
N ILE A 68 5.21 11.49 -4.04
CA ILE A 68 4.10 12.21 -4.70
C ILE A 68 4.24 13.68 -4.35
N VAL A 69 4.08 14.53 -5.36
CA VAL A 69 4.05 15.99 -5.28
C VAL A 69 2.69 16.51 -5.71
#